data_AF-A0A350CLU1-F1
#
_entry.id   AF-A0A350CLU1-F1
#
_cell.length_a   1.000
_cell.length_b   1.000
_cell.length_c   1.000
_cell.angle_alpha   90.00
_cell.angle_beta   90.00
_cell.angle_gamma   90.00
#
_symmetry.space_group_name_H-M   'P 1'
#
loop_
_entity.id
_entity.type
_entity.pdbx_description
1 polymer ?
#
loop_
_entity_poly.entity_id
_entity_poly.type
_entity_poly.pdbx_seq_one_letter_code
_entity_poly.pdbx_strand_id
1 'polypeptide(L)'
;MHPRRGIVLYLAAWLLLGLMLAGLLVAATGAPWSEALLFALPLALLYGCASGFSSYYLCRAYPLASKPWYAVLGVLACTAVCAGALWTAAGGGWSELL
;
A
#
# COMPACT_ATOMS: atom_id res chain seq x y z
N MET A 1 6.93 13.69 -19.00
CA MET A 1 7.36 12.77 -17.93
C MET A 1 7.36 11.35 -18.49
N HIS A 2 8.49 10.64 -18.53
CA HIS A 2 8.50 9.25 -19.02
C HIS A 2 7.79 8.35 -18.01
N PRO A 3 6.83 7.50 -18.43
CA PRO A 3 6.01 6.67 -17.51
C PRO A 3 6.87 5.75 -16.62
N ARG A 4 8.02 5.31 -17.13
CA ARG A 4 9.00 4.50 -16.38
C ARG A 4 9.63 5.22 -15.18
N ARG A 5 9.81 6.55 -15.25
CA ARG A 5 10.41 7.30 -14.14
C ARG A 5 9.40 7.48 -13.00
N GLY A 6 8.12 7.63 -13.34
CA GLY A 6 7.05 7.73 -12.35
C GLY A 6 6.87 6.45 -11.54
N ILE A 7 6.86 5.29 -12.19
CA ILE A 7 6.71 4.00 -11.50
C ILE A 7 7.91 3.69 -10.60
N VAL A 8 9.14 4.02 -11.03
CA VAL A 8 10.34 3.84 -10.20
C VAL A 8 10.27 4.70 -8.95
N LEU A 9 9.92 5.99 -9.07
CA LEU A 9 9.77 6.87 -7.92
C LEU A 9 8.65 6.42 -6.98
N TYR A 10 7.53 5.93 -7.54
CA TYR A 10 6.43 5.37 -6.76
C TYR A 10 6.85 4.14 -5.95
N LEU A 11 7.52 3.17 -6.59
CA LEU A 11 8.02 1.98 -5.91
C LEU A 11 9.12 2.31 -4.89
N ALA A 12 9.97 3.30 -5.19
CA ALA A 12 10.98 3.79 -4.23
C ALA A 12 10.33 4.40 -2.97
N ALA A 13 9.23 5.13 -3.13
CA ALA A 13 8.48 5.66 -1.98
C ALA A 13 7.88 4.52 -1.13
N TRP A 14 7.34 3.48 -1.76
CA TRP A 14 6.84 2.30 -1.04
C TRP A 14 7.94 1.50 -0.36
N LEU A 15 9.12 1.38 -0.97
CA LEU A 15 10.31 0.78 -0.34
C LEU A 15 10.71 1.55 0.92
N LEU A 16 10.78 2.87 0.84
CA LEU A 16 11.12 3.71 1.99
C LEU A 16 10.10 3.56 3.14
N LEU A 17 8.81 3.48 2.79
CA LEU A 17 7.74 3.17 3.74
C LEU A 17 7.93 1.79 4.39
N GLY A 18 8.25 0.76 3.60
CA GLY A 18 8.55 -0.59 4.10
C GLY A 18 9.75 -0.61 5.06
N LEU A 19 10.82 0.13 4.75
CA LEU A 19 11.97 0.28 5.65
C LEU A 19 11.59 0.98 6.96
N MET A 20 10.76 2.03 6.88
CA MET A 20 10.28 2.75 8.06
C MET A 20 9.42 1.83 8.95
N LEU A 21 8.56 1.01 8.35
CA LEU A 21 7.76 0.01 9.06
C LEU A 21 8.62 -1.09 9.68
N ALA A 22 9.64 -1.59 8.98
CA ALA A 22 10.60 -2.53 9.55
C ALA A 22 11.31 -1.94 10.78
N GLY A 23 11.76 -0.68 10.70
CA GLY A 23 12.36 0.00 11.83
C GLY A 23 11.40 0.16 13.01
N LEU A 24 10.12 0.45 12.74
CA LEU A 24 9.09 0.48 13.77
C LEU A 24 8.88 -0.88 14.43
N LEU A 25 8.86 -1.96 13.64
CA LEU A 25 8.74 -3.33 14.16
C LEU A 25 9.93 -3.69 15.06
N VAL A 26 11.16 -3.45 14.61
CA VAL A 26 12.36 -3.67 15.42
C VAL A 26 12.30 -2.87 16.73
N ALA A 27 11.88 -1.61 16.67
CA ALA A 27 11.76 -0.76 17.86
C ALA A 27 10.66 -1.21 18.82
N ALA A 28 9.54 -1.74 18.30
CA ALA A 28 8.37 -2.12 19.09
C ALA A 28 8.45 -3.55 19.66
N THR A 29 9.05 -4.49 18.93
CA THR A 29 9.05 -5.92 19.29
C THR A 29 10.43 -6.44 19.68
N GLY A 30 11.51 -5.72 19.36
CA GLY A 30 12.88 -6.20 19.52
C GLY A 30 13.30 -7.28 18.51
N ALA A 31 12.48 -7.54 17.49
CA ALA A 31 12.78 -8.53 16.45
C ALA A 31 14.06 -8.19 15.67
N PRO A 32 14.79 -9.20 15.16
CA PRO A 32 15.94 -8.95 14.31
C PRO A 32 15.52 -8.24 13.02
N TRP A 33 16.40 -7.36 12.52
CA TRP A 33 16.16 -6.61 11.29
C TRP A 33 15.82 -7.48 10.08
N SER A 34 16.40 -8.68 9.99
CA SER A 34 16.11 -9.63 8.90
C SER A 34 14.63 -10.01 8.85
N GLU A 35 14.04 -10.38 9.99
CA GLU A 35 12.62 -10.77 10.07
C GLU A 35 11.71 -9.58 9.81
N ALA A 36 12.02 -8.42 10.41
CA ALA A 36 11.25 -7.21 10.20
C ALA A 36 11.25 -6.73 8.74
N LEU A 37 12.39 -6.86 8.04
CA LEU A 37 12.50 -6.52 6.62
C LEU A 37 11.79 -7.54 5.72
N LEU A 38 11.94 -8.84 6.00
CA LEU A 38 11.25 -9.92 5.29
C LEU A 38 9.73 -9.85 5.46
N PHE A 39 9.26 -9.29 6.57
CA PHE A 39 7.85 -9.00 6.76
C PHE A 39 7.43 -7.73 6.03
N ALA A 40 8.05 -6.58 6.33
CA ALA A 40 7.53 -5.27 5.94
C ALA A 40 7.77 -4.89 4.47
N LEU A 41 8.90 -5.27 3.87
CA LEU A 41 9.23 -4.90 2.49
C LEU A 41 8.33 -5.56 1.43
N PRO A 42 8.18 -6.90 1.38
CA PRO A 42 7.30 -7.52 0.39
C PRO A 42 5.87 -7.06 0.59
N LEU A 43 5.49 -6.87 1.85
CA LEU A 43 4.20 -6.32 2.17
C LEU A 43 4.05 -4.90 1.55
N ALA A 44 4.85 -3.90 1.96
CA ALA A 44 4.72 -2.54 1.44
C ALA A 44 4.71 -2.44 -0.11
N LEU A 45 5.51 -3.28 -0.79
CA LEU A 45 5.53 -3.37 -2.25
C LEU A 45 4.24 -3.94 -2.85
N LEU A 46 3.71 -5.03 -2.29
CA LEU A 46 2.45 -5.65 -2.74
C LEU A 46 1.29 -4.66 -2.61
N TYR A 47 1.20 -3.96 -1.46
CA TYR A 47 0.17 -2.95 -1.26
C TYR A 47 0.31 -1.79 -2.25
N GLY A 48 1.53 -1.28 -2.46
CA GLY A 48 1.79 -0.23 -3.44
C GLY A 48 1.39 -0.64 -4.86
N CYS A 49 1.78 -1.82 -5.32
CA CYS A 49 1.38 -2.33 -6.63
C CYS A 49 -0.15 -2.45 -6.75
N ALA A 50 -0.82 -3.10 -5.80
CA ALA A 50 -2.26 -3.34 -5.86
C ALA A 50 -3.10 -2.05 -5.77
N SER A 51 -2.73 -1.14 -4.85
CA SER A 51 -3.43 0.12 -4.64
C SER A 51 -3.18 1.13 -5.77
N GLY A 52 -1.97 1.13 -6.36
CA GLY A 52 -1.62 1.97 -7.51
C GLY A 52 -2.50 1.68 -8.73
N PHE A 53 -2.67 0.40 -9.08
CA PHE A 53 -3.58 0.02 -10.18
C PHE A 53 -5.04 0.31 -9.84
N SER A 54 -5.46 -0.05 -8.62
CA SER A 54 -6.85 0.17 -8.18
C SER A 54 -7.25 1.64 -8.27
N SER A 55 -6.43 2.54 -7.72
CA SER A 55 -6.70 3.99 -7.74
C SER A 55 -6.70 4.57 -9.15
N TYR A 56 -5.79 4.12 -10.03
CA TYR A 56 -5.77 4.56 -11.44
C TYR A 56 -7.10 4.24 -12.15
N TYR A 57 -7.60 3.01 -12.01
CA TYR A 57 -8.87 2.63 -12.64
C TYR A 57 -10.08 3.29 -11.97
N LEU A 58 -10.06 3.43 -10.65
CA LEU A 58 -11.13 4.08 -9.90
C LEU A 58 -11.29 5.55 -10.32
N CYS A 59 -10.17 6.29 -10.41
CA CYS A 59 -10.16 7.68 -10.86
C CYS A 59 -10.64 7.83 -12.30
N ARG A 60 -10.35 6.85 -13.17
CA ARG A 60 -10.85 6.83 -14.55
C ARG A 60 -12.35 6.54 -14.63
N ALA A 61 -12.87 5.67 -13.75
CA ALA A 61 -14.29 5.34 -13.68
C ALA A 61 -15.13 6.40 -12.92
N TYR A 62 -14.50 7.19 -12.06
CA TYR A 62 -15.12 8.24 -11.25
C TYR A 62 -14.39 9.58 -11.40
N PRO A 63 -14.46 10.22 -12.58
CA PRO A 63 -13.81 11.52 -12.80
C PRO A 63 -14.52 12.62 -12.00
N LEU A 64 -13.73 13.41 -11.25
CA LEU A 64 -14.24 14.52 -10.42
C LEU A 64 -15.00 15.57 -11.23
N ALA A 65 -14.66 15.76 -12.51
CA ALA A 65 -15.30 16.75 -13.38
C ALA A 65 -16.75 16.38 -13.76
N SER A 66 -17.13 15.10 -13.69
CA SER A 66 -18.44 14.63 -14.16
C SER A 66 -19.30 13.98 -13.07
N LYS A 67 -18.72 13.65 -11.90
CA LYS A 67 -19.44 13.02 -10.79
C LYS A 67 -19.44 13.91 -9.55
N PRO A 68 -20.49 13.87 -8.72
CA PRO A 68 -20.51 14.64 -7.49
C PRO A 68 -19.39 14.20 -6.55
N TRP A 69 -18.77 15.18 -5.88
CA TRP A 69 -17.59 14.97 -5.03
C TRP A 69 -17.82 13.95 -3.91
N TYR A 70 -19.03 13.91 -3.32
CA TYR A 70 -19.38 12.96 -2.27
C TYR A 70 -19.41 11.51 -2.77
N ALA A 71 -19.83 11.26 -4.01
CA ALA A 71 -19.86 9.92 -4.59
C ALA A 71 -18.43 9.44 -4.89
N VAL A 72 -17.58 10.34 -5.38
CA VAL A 72 -16.15 10.07 -5.56
C VAL A 72 -15.53 9.71 -4.20
N LEU A 73 -15.71 10.56 -3.18
CA LEU A 73 -15.19 10.30 -1.84
C LEU A 73 -15.70 8.98 -1.26
N GLY A 74 -16.99 8.68 -1.38
CA GLY A 74 -17.58 7.44 -0.88
C GLY A 74 -16.91 6.20 -1.49
N VAL A 75 -16.75 6.18 -2.81
CA VAL A 75 -16.14 5.02 -3.51
C VAL A 75 -14.65 4.90 -3.17
N LEU A 76 -13.91 6.02 -3.12
CA LEU A 76 -12.50 5.99 -2.71
C LEU A 76 -12.34 5.53 -1.26
N ALA A 77 -13.19 6.02 -0.34
CA ALA A 77 -13.16 5.65 1.07
C ALA A 77 -13.50 4.16 1.27
N CYS A 78 -14.58 3.67 0.68
CA CYS A 78 -14.92 2.24 0.72
C CYS A 78 -13.79 1.37 0.17
N THR A 79 -13.21 1.77 -0.97
CA THR A 79 -12.09 1.04 -1.58
C THR A 79 -10.86 1.05 -0.67
N ALA A 80 -10.55 2.18 -0.03
CA ALA A 80 -9.43 2.30 0.90
C ALA A 80 -9.63 1.41 2.15
N VAL A 81 -10.85 1.37 2.70
CA VAL A 81 -11.19 0.49 3.83
C VAL A 81 -11.04 -0.98 3.42
N CYS A 82 -11.59 -1.38 2.27
CA CYS A 82 -11.45 -2.74 1.77
C CYS A 82 -9.98 -3.12 1.54
N ALA A 83 -9.21 -2.24 0.88
CA ALA A 83 -7.79 -2.46 0.64
C ALA A 83 -7.02 -2.59 1.96
N GLY A 84 -7.30 -1.72 2.94
CA GLY A 84 -6.71 -1.78 4.28
C GLY A 84 -7.07 -3.05 5.04
N ALA A 85 -8.32 -3.52 4.94
CA ALA A 85 -8.74 -4.76 5.59
C ALA A 85 -8.11 -6.01 4.95
N LEU A 86 -8.02 -6.05 3.62
CA LEU A 86 -7.27 -7.10 2.92
C LEU A 86 -5.79 -7.04 3.29
N TRP A 87 -5.26 -5.83 3.48
CA TRP A 87 -3.88 -5.61 3.86
C TRP A 87 -3.53 -6.18 5.22
N THR A 88 -4.34 -5.88 6.23
CA THR A 88 -4.14 -6.39 7.58
C THR A 88 -4.32 -7.91 7.62
N ALA A 89 -5.29 -8.47 6.89
CA ALA A 89 -5.48 -9.91 6.77
C ALA A 89 -4.28 -10.60 6.11
N ALA A 90 -3.75 -10.05 5.03
CA ALA A 90 -2.54 -10.57 4.37
C ALA A 90 -1.33 -10.51 5.29
N GLY A 91 -1.15 -9.40 6.03
CA GLY A 91 -0.10 -9.26 7.03
C GLY A 91 -0.20 -10.29 8.15
N GLY A 92 -1.40 -10.50 8.70
CA GLY A 92 -1.64 -11.53 9.72
C GLY A 92 -1.36 -12.94 9.19
N GLY A 93 -1.79 -13.27 7.98
CA GLY A 93 -1.47 -14.56 7.36
C GLY A 93 0.03 -14.74 7.09
N TRP A 94 0.74 -13.66 6.72
CA TRP A 94 2.18 -13.69 6.48
C TRP A 94 2.99 -13.86 7.76
N SER A 95 2.55 -13.28 8.89
CA SER A 95 3.23 -13.46 10.17
C SER A 95 3.12 -14.88 10.72
N GLU A 96 2.06 -15.63 10.41
CA GLU A 96 1.96 -17.04 10.83
C GLU A 96 2.90 -17.97 10.04
N LEU A 97 3.45 -17.50 8.91
CA LEU A 97 4.37 -18.25 8.06
C LEU A 97 5.85 -17.97 8.35
N LEU A 98 6.14 -16.94 9.17
CA LEU A 98 7.48 -16.52 9.58
C LEU A 98 7.78 -17.02 11.00
#